data_AF-A0A2D4YFT9-F1
#
_entry.id   AF-A0A2D4YFT9-F1
#
_cell.length_a   1.000
_cell.length_b   1.000
_cell.length_c   1.000
_cell.angle_alpha   90.00
_cell.angle_beta   90.00
_cell.angle_gamma   90.00
#
_symmetry.space_group_name_H-M   'P 1'
#
loop_
_entity.id
_entity.type
_entity.pdbx_description
1 polymer ?
#
loop_
_entity_poly.entity_id
_entity_poly.type
_entity_poly.pdbx_seq_one_letter_code
_entity_poly.pdbx_strand_id
1 'polypeptide(L)'
;MKLKIIILTMGILSFLFGCKKANTHTDKHGNVIIEKGDETYIIPAEYEKSGTSYKIFLRNETDKTIRIKDKFTLKPNEEKIFEFVDTDSILFDIGAKIFFGDTGLEVDDKKGELAGIGGEYWEKYKVPDDVEYGFVIVPPGEGDMPTE
;
A
#
# COMPACT_ATOMS: atom_id res chain seq x y z
N MET A 1 2.46 8.67 29.53
CA MET A 1 2.10 7.84 28.36
C MET A 1 1.26 8.67 27.41
N LYS A 2 1.76 8.94 26.20
CA LYS A 2 0.91 9.41 25.10
C LYS A 2 0.62 8.19 24.24
N LEU A 3 -0.58 7.63 24.39
CA LEU A 3 -1.05 6.53 23.56
C LEU A 3 -1.25 7.09 22.14
N LYS A 4 -0.34 6.80 21.23
CA LYS A 4 -0.54 7.04 19.79
C LYS A 4 -1.00 5.72 19.19
N ILE A 5 -2.30 5.60 18.95
CA ILE A 5 -2.87 4.46 18.23
C ILE A 5 -2.65 4.74 16.74
N ILE A 6 -1.90 3.87 16.09
CA ILE A 6 -1.67 3.91 14.64
C ILE A 6 -2.23 2.60 14.09
N ILE A 7 -3.25 2.71 13.23
CA ILE A 7 -3.87 1.58 12.55
C ILE A 7 -3.04 1.30 11.30
N LEU A 8 -2.47 0.09 11.21
CA LEU A 8 -1.65 -0.34 10.08
C LEU A 8 -2.37 -1.43 9.31
N THR A 9 -2.33 -1.37 7.99
CA THR A 9 -2.79 -2.46 7.11
C THR A 9 -1.61 -3.36 6.74
N MET A 10 -1.91 -4.60 6.34
CA MET A 10 -0.92 -5.69 6.18
C MET A 10 0.27 -5.33 5.26
N GLY A 11 0.09 -4.43 4.29
CA GLY A 11 1.14 -3.93 3.39
C GLY A 11 2.21 -3.03 4.04
N ILE A 12 1.96 -2.48 5.23
CA ILE A 12 2.90 -1.56 5.91
C ILE A 12 3.87 -2.31 6.86
N LEU A 13 3.68 -3.62 7.04
CA LEU A 13 4.47 -4.43 7.98
C LEU A 13 5.97 -4.50 7.61
N SER A 14 6.29 -4.38 6.31
CA SER A 14 7.66 -4.45 5.78
C SER A 14 8.58 -3.33 6.29
N PHE A 15 8.04 -2.24 6.82
CA PHE A 15 8.79 -1.03 7.18
C PHE A 15 9.17 -0.93 8.67
N LEU A 16 8.71 -1.83 9.54
CA LEU A 16 8.95 -1.73 10.98
C LEU A 16 10.28 -2.34 11.45
N PHE A 17 11.16 -2.82 10.56
CA PHE A 17 12.45 -3.44 10.93
C PHE A 17 13.55 -2.42 11.28
N GLY A 18 13.33 -1.69 12.37
CA GLY A 18 14.37 -0.95 13.09
C GLY A 18 14.62 -1.56 14.47
N CYS A 19 15.90 -1.76 14.83
CA CYS A 19 16.59 -2.34 16.00
C CYS A 19 15.90 -2.64 17.37
N LYS A 20 14.63 -2.32 17.61
CA LYS A 20 13.91 -2.71 18.84
C LYS A 20 13.18 -4.03 18.63
N LYS A 21 13.31 -4.95 19.58
CA LYS A 21 12.59 -6.23 19.60
C LYS A 21 11.08 -5.94 19.62
N ALA A 22 10.39 -6.30 18.55
CA ALA A 22 8.94 -6.20 18.46
C ALA A 22 8.31 -7.48 19.02
N ASN A 23 7.28 -7.35 19.85
CA ASN A 23 6.43 -8.46 20.26
C ASN A 23 5.13 -8.41 19.47
N THR A 24 4.75 -9.53 18.85
CA THR A 24 3.53 -9.64 18.05
C THR A 24 2.60 -10.65 18.73
N HIS A 25 1.33 -10.29 18.92
CA HIS A 25 0.30 -11.21 19.40
C HIS A 25 -1.06 -10.88 18.78
N THR A 26 -1.94 -11.88 18.74
CA THR A 26 -3.31 -11.72 18.23
C THR A 26 -4.29 -11.63 19.40
N ASP A 27 -5.19 -10.65 19.36
CA ASP A 27 -6.22 -10.51 20.38
C ASP A 27 -7.44 -11.44 20.13
N LYS A 28 -8.43 -11.39 21.03
CA LYS A 28 -9.65 -12.21 20.93
C LYS A 28 -10.54 -11.85 19.73
N HIS A 29 -10.29 -10.72 19.07
CA HIS A 29 -11.01 -10.23 17.90
C HIS A 29 -10.25 -10.52 16.60
N GLY A 30 -9.07 -11.16 16.67
CA GLY A 30 -8.25 -11.47 15.51
C GLY A 30 -7.30 -10.32 15.11
N ASN A 31 -7.28 -9.21 15.86
CA ASN A 31 -6.41 -8.09 15.55
C ASN A 31 -4.96 -8.47 15.86
N VAL A 32 -4.01 -8.10 15.00
CA VAL A 32 -2.58 -8.26 15.26
C VAL A 32 -2.08 -7.02 16.00
N ILE A 33 -1.58 -7.22 17.21
CA ILE A 33 -1.00 -6.19 18.05
C ILE A 33 0.51 -6.33 17.99
N ILE A 34 1.20 -5.24 17.64
CA ILE A 34 2.66 -5.16 17.58
C ILE A 34 3.14 -4.13 18.60
N GLU A 35 3.89 -4.57 19.59
CA GLU A 35 4.49 -3.72 20.62
C GLU A 35 5.97 -3.52 20.32
N LYS A 36 6.39 -2.27 20.18
CA LYS A 36 7.78 -1.89 19.88
C LYS A 36 8.27 -0.79 20.82
N GLY A 37 8.77 -1.20 21.98
CA GLY A 37 9.13 -0.25 23.04
C GLY A 37 7.87 0.39 23.62
N ASP A 38 7.73 1.71 23.50
CA ASP A 38 6.58 2.47 24.03
C ASP A 38 5.46 2.67 23.00
N GLU A 39 5.59 2.07 21.81
CA GLU A 39 4.63 2.17 20.71
C GLU A 39 3.81 0.88 20.58
N THR A 40 2.51 1.04 20.38
CA THR A 40 1.57 -0.06 20.10
C THR A 40 0.91 0.20 18.75
N TYR A 41 1.02 -0.78 17.87
CA TYR A 41 0.42 -0.79 16.54
C TYR A 41 -0.65 -1.86 16.49
N ILE A 42 -1.80 -1.56 15.87
CA ILE A 42 -2.93 -2.49 15.74
C ILE A 42 -3.26 -2.65 14.26
N ILE A 43 -3.18 -3.89 13.79
CA ILE A 43 -3.70 -4.30 12.49
C ILE A 43 -5.04 -4.96 12.76
N PRO A 44 -6.16 -4.32 12.37
CA PRO A 44 -7.46 -4.87 12.67
C PRO A 44 -7.70 -6.13 11.83
N ALA A 45 -8.47 -7.07 12.38
CA ALA A 45 -8.90 -8.28 11.65
C ALA A 45 -9.77 -7.92 10.43
N GLU A 46 -10.54 -6.85 10.56
CA GLU A 46 -11.40 -6.29 9.52
C GLU A 46 -11.15 -4.79 9.39
N TYR A 47 -11.08 -4.29 8.17
CA TYR A 47 -10.92 -2.89 7.84
C TYR A 47 -12.27 -2.25 7.56
N GLU A 48 -12.67 -1.31 8.41
CA GLU A 48 -13.88 -0.51 8.21
C GLU A 48 -13.58 0.73 7.38
N LYS A 49 -14.18 0.80 6.18
CA LYS A 49 -14.11 1.98 5.31
C LYS A 49 -14.82 3.16 5.98
N SER A 50 -14.20 4.32 5.93
CA SER A 50 -14.64 5.51 6.66
C SER A 50 -14.79 6.76 5.78
N GLY A 51 -14.41 6.67 4.51
CA GLY A 51 -14.21 7.83 3.64
C GLY A 51 -12.86 8.50 3.86
N THR A 52 -11.91 7.83 4.49
CA THR A 52 -10.57 8.38 4.73
C THR A 52 -9.80 8.48 3.41
N SER A 53 -9.10 9.60 3.22
CA SER A 53 -8.24 9.85 2.05
C SER A 53 -6.79 9.51 2.37
N TYR A 54 -6.13 8.82 1.44
CA TYR A 54 -4.73 8.39 1.52
C TYR A 54 -3.96 8.92 0.31
N LYS A 55 -2.71 9.36 0.49
CA LYS A 55 -1.81 9.70 -0.61
C LYS A 55 -1.13 8.43 -1.10
N ILE A 56 -1.30 8.19 -2.40
CA ILE A 56 -0.68 7.08 -3.11
C ILE A 56 0.34 7.64 -4.09
N PHE A 57 1.58 7.19 -3.97
CA PHE A 57 2.61 7.33 -5.00
C PHE A 57 2.46 6.22 -6.03
N LEU A 58 2.48 6.58 -7.31
CA LEU A 58 2.40 5.63 -8.41
C LEU A 58 3.40 6.02 -9.49
N ARG A 59 4.27 5.09 -9.89
CA ARG A 59 5.26 5.27 -10.96
C ARG A 59 5.04 4.25 -12.07
N ASN A 60 5.21 4.67 -13.32
CA ASN A 60 5.15 3.78 -14.47
C ASN A 60 6.57 3.44 -14.97
N GLU A 61 7.03 2.21 -14.78
CA GLU A 61 8.33 1.74 -15.29
C GLU A 61 8.23 0.97 -16.61
N THR A 62 7.03 0.90 -17.20
CA THR A 62 6.83 0.30 -18.51
C THR A 62 7.18 1.26 -19.65
N ASP A 63 7.28 0.74 -20.86
CA ASP A 63 7.47 1.49 -22.11
C ASP A 63 6.16 2.03 -22.71
N LYS A 64 5.03 1.80 -22.04
CA LYS A 64 3.68 2.19 -22.51
C LYS A 64 3.09 3.28 -21.64
N THR A 65 2.18 4.06 -22.22
CA THR A 65 1.32 4.94 -21.43
C THR A 65 0.22 4.11 -20.79
N ILE A 66 0.04 4.25 -19.49
CA ILE A 66 -0.99 3.56 -18.71
C ILE A 66 -2.13 4.53 -18.42
N ARG A 67 -3.37 4.12 -18.68
CA ARG A 67 -4.56 4.89 -18.33
C ARG A 67 -5.15 4.36 -17.04
N ILE A 68 -5.26 5.25 -16.06
CA ILE A 68 -6.05 5.04 -14.86
C ILE A 68 -7.45 5.58 -15.15
N LYS A 69 -8.42 4.68 -15.23
CA LYS A 69 -9.78 4.98 -15.68
C LYS A 69 -10.38 6.13 -14.86
N ASP A 70 -10.96 7.10 -15.57
CA ASP A 70 -11.65 8.28 -15.02
C ASP A 70 -10.81 9.17 -14.08
N LYS A 71 -9.47 9.00 -14.05
CA LYS A 71 -8.57 9.78 -13.18
C LYS A 71 -7.47 10.49 -13.97
N PHE A 72 -6.50 9.74 -14.52
CA PHE A 72 -5.35 10.31 -15.24
C PHE A 72 -4.62 9.26 -16.09
N THR A 73 -3.60 9.70 -16.83
CA THR A 73 -2.66 8.82 -17.54
C THR A 73 -1.26 8.99 -16.98
N LEU A 74 -0.45 7.93 -17.02
CA LEU A 74 0.96 7.95 -16.69
C LEU A 74 1.78 7.51 -17.90
N LYS A 75 2.65 8.39 -18.39
CA LYS A 75 3.63 8.07 -19.45
C LYS A 75 4.76 7.19 -18.90
N PRO A 76 5.56 6.58 -19.79
CA PRO A 76 6.78 5.88 -19.38
C PRO A 76 7.67 6.75 -18.48
N ASN A 77 8.11 6.19 -17.37
CA ASN A 77 8.93 6.82 -16.32
C ASN A 77 8.29 8.01 -15.58
N GLU A 78 7.01 8.28 -15.83
CA GLU A 78 6.25 9.28 -15.09
C GLU A 78 5.83 8.72 -13.73
N GLU A 79 5.79 9.61 -12.75
CA GLU A 79 5.28 9.33 -11.42
C GLU A 79 4.27 10.39 -11.00
N LYS A 80 3.34 9.99 -10.14
CA LYS A 80 2.30 10.86 -9.62
C LYS A 80 1.94 10.45 -8.20
N ILE A 81 1.80 11.46 -7.35
CA ILE A 81 1.14 11.31 -6.05
C ILE A 81 -0.29 11.80 -6.21
N PHE A 82 -1.25 11.02 -5.73
CA PHE A 82 -2.66 11.38 -5.80
C PHE A 82 -3.39 10.91 -4.53
N GLU A 83 -4.49 11.57 -4.23
CA GLU A 83 -5.37 11.20 -3.12
C GLU A 83 -6.35 10.10 -3.54
N PHE A 84 -6.52 9.12 -2.67
CA PHE A 84 -7.38 7.96 -2.86
C PHE A 84 -8.23 7.71 -1.62
N VAL A 85 -9.54 7.70 -1.80
CA VAL A 85 -10.51 7.49 -0.71
C VAL A 85 -10.80 6.00 -0.55
N ASP A 86 -10.83 5.50 0.69
CA ASP A 86 -11.05 4.07 1.01
C ASP A 86 -12.38 3.47 0.52
N THR A 87 -13.36 4.30 0.19
CA THR A 87 -14.63 3.89 -0.41
C THR A 87 -14.57 3.75 -1.94
N ASP A 88 -13.47 4.17 -2.57
CA ASP A 88 -13.30 4.18 -4.02
C ASP A 88 -12.51 2.96 -4.53
N SER A 89 -12.37 2.85 -5.85
CA SER A 89 -11.47 1.89 -6.50
C SER A 89 -10.78 2.50 -7.71
N ILE A 90 -9.57 2.03 -7.99
CA ILE A 90 -8.74 2.45 -9.12
C ILE A 90 -8.68 1.29 -10.09
N LEU A 91 -9.12 1.50 -11.33
CA LEU A 91 -9.00 0.52 -12.40
C LEU A 91 -8.01 1.01 -13.45
N PHE A 92 -7.02 0.19 -13.74
CA PHE A 92 -6.02 0.43 -14.76
C PHE A 92 -6.47 -0.20 -16.08
N ASP A 93 -6.12 0.39 -17.22
CA ASP A 93 -6.43 -0.17 -18.54
C ASP A 93 -5.70 -1.48 -18.86
N ILE A 94 -4.64 -1.80 -18.11
CA ILE A 94 -3.98 -3.11 -18.09
C ILE A 94 -4.79 -4.21 -17.40
N GLY A 95 -5.84 -3.84 -16.67
CA GLY A 95 -6.77 -4.74 -15.98
C GLY A 95 -6.53 -4.88 -14.47
N ALA A 96 -5.39 -4.40 -13.98
CA ALA A 96 -5.11 -4.34 -12.55
C ALA A 96 -6.07 -3.37 -11.82
N LYS A 97 -6.31 -3.63 -10.54
CA LYS A 97 -7.19 -2.82 -9.69
C LYS A 97 -6.61 -2.63 -8.30
N ILE A 98 -6.66 -1.40 -7.79
CA ILE A 98 -6.36 -1.07 -6.38
C ILE A 98 -7.66 -0.67 -5.70
N PHE A 99 -7.93 -1.21 -4.51
CA PHE A 99 -9.12 -0.87 -3.72
C PHE A 99 -8.87 -1.16 -2.25
N PHE A 100 -9.69 -0.63 -1.34
CA PHE A 100 -9.71 -1.14 0.03
C PHE A 100 -10.73 -2.27 0.12
N GLY A 101 -10.31 -3.45 0.57
CA GLY A 101 -11.16 -4.60 0.87
C GLY A 101 -11.37 -4.77 2.37
N ASP A 102 -11.61 -6.01 2.78
CA ASP A 102 -11.93 -6.36 4.17
C ASP A 102 -10.69 -6.29 5.06
N THR A 103 -9.48 -6.27 4.50
CA THR A 103 -8.23 -6.26 5.27
C THR A 103 -7.39 -4.99 5.08
N GLY A 104 -7.94 -4.00 4.37
CA GLY A 104 -7.27 -2.74 4.05
C GLY A 104 -7.01 -2.62 2.56
N LEU A 105 -5.90 -1.96 2.18
CA LEU A 105 -5.53 -1.76 0.79
C LEU A 105 -5.17 -3.11 0.14
N GLU A 106 -5.88 -3.43 -0.93
CA GLU A 106 -5.79 -4.68 -1.69
C GLU A 106 -5.57 -4.39 -3.18
N VAL A 107 -4.96 -5.35 -3.85
CA VAL A 107 -4.66 -5.31 -5.29
C VAL A 107 -5.22 -6.57 -5.95
N ASP A 108 -6.03 -6.38 -6.98
CA ASP A 108 -6.41 -7.45 -7.92
C ASP A 108 -5.57 -7.26 -9.18
N ASP A 109 -4.54 -8.09 -9.32
CA ASP A 109 -3.62 -8.07 -10.44
C ASP A 109 -3.21 -9.48 -10.84
N LYS A 110 -3.97 -10.05 -11.78
CA LYS A 110 -3.75 -11.42 -12.27
C LYS A 110 -2.50 -11.58 -13.12
N LYS A 111 -1.87 -10.48 -13.55
CA LYS A 111 -0.71 -10.51 -14.44
C LYS A 111 0.58 -10.11 -13.75
N GLY A 112 0.52 -9.68 -12.48
CA GLY A 112 1.70 -9.18 -11.76
C GLY A 112 2.34 -8.00 -12.50
N GLU A 113 1.54 -7.00 -12.85
CA GLU A 113 1.93 -5.73 -13.47
C GLU A 113 2.02 -4.58 -12.44
N LEU A 114 1.66 -4.79 -11.18
CA LEU A 114 1.80 -3.86 -10.07
C LEU A 114 2.70 -4.46 -8.98
N ALA A 115 3.69 -3.69 -8.54
CA ALA A 115 4.52 -3.97 -7.38
C ALA A 115 4.27 -2.92 -6.30
N GLY A 116 3.98 -3.34 -5.07
CA GLY A 116 4.04 -2.49 -3.89
C GLY A 116 5.50 -2.13 -3.58
N ILE A 117 5.76 -0.85 -3.29
CA ILE A 117 7.12 -0.39 -2.99
C ILE A 117 7.30 0.11 -1.56
N GLY A 118 8.50 -0.13 -1.05
CA GLY A 118 8.92 0.27 0.29
C GLY A 118 10.42 0.36 0.46
N GLY A 119 10.84 0.70 1.68
CA GLY A 119 12.25 0.77 2.08
C GLY A 119 13.12 1.54 1.09
N GLU A 120 14.10 0.83 0.51
CA GLU A 120 15.05 1.39 -0.45
C GLU A 120 14.40 2.06 -1.67
N TYR A 121 13.20 1.62 -2.08
CA TYR A 121 12.50 2.22 -3.22
C TYR A 121 11.93 3.60 -2.90
N TRP A 122 11.54 3.85 -1.65
CA TRP A 122 11.11 5.19 -1.24
C TRP A 122 12.27 6.18 -1.34
N GLU A 123 13.47 5.77 -0.92
CA GLU A 123 14.69 6.57 -1.08
C GLU A 123 15.07 6.74 -2.56
N LYS A 124 15.04 5.65 -3.34
CA LYS A 124 15.36 5.64 -4.78
C LYS A 124 14.50 6.64 -5.55
N TYR A 125 13.18 6.64 -5.31
CA TYR A 125 12.24 7.52 -5.99
C TYR A 125 11.99 8.84 -5.25
N LYS A 126 12.63 9.07 -4.09
CA LYS A 126 12.45 10.26 -3.25
C LYS A 126 10.97 10.49 -2.91
N VAL A 127 10.28 9.42 -2.55
CA VAL A 127 8.87 9.46 -2.14
C VAL A 127 8.76 10.31 -0.86
N PRO A 128 7.87 11.32 -0.82
CA PRO A 128 7.66 12.14 0.37
C PRO A 128 7.20 11.33 1.59
N ASP A 129 7.64 11.75 2.78
CA ASP A 129 7.32 11.08 4.06
C ASP A 129 5.81 11.06 4.41
N ASP A 130 5.02 11.93 3.78
CA ASP A 130 3.57 12.03 3.99
C ASP A 130 2.76 11.17 3.01
N VAL A 131 3.42 10.33 2.21
CA VAL A 131 2.77 9.32 1.37
C VAL A 131 2.55 8.02 2.17
N GLU A 132 1.33 7.51 2.15
CA GLU A 132 0.97 6.29 2.89
C GLU A 132 1.22 5.01 2.10
N TYR A 133 1.08 5.03 0.76
CA TYR A 133 1.26 3.85 -0.09
C TYR A 133 2.02 4.18 -1.37
N GLY A 134 2.83 3.22 -1.85
CA GLY A 134 3.58 3.36 -3.08
C GLY A 134 3.44 2.14 -3.98
N PHE A 135 3.26 2.37 -5.27
CA PHE A 135 3.22 1.33 -6.30
C PHE A 135 4.08 1.68 -7.50
N VAL A 136 4.63 0.65 -8.15
CA VAL A 136 5.25 0.74 -9.46
C VAL A 136 4.51 -0.16 -10.43
N ILE A 137 4.20 0.35 -11.62
CA ILE A 137 3.66 -0.41 -12.74
C ILE A 137 4.85 -0.95 -13.52
N VAL A 138 4.92 -2.27 -13.65
CA VAL A 138 6.02 -3.03 -14.23
C VAL A 138 5.51 -3.94 -15.36
N PRO A 139 6.39 -4.52 -16.19
CA PRO A 139 5.99 -5.53 -17.16
C PRO A 139 5.29 -6.75 -16.51
N PRO A 140 4.46 -7.49 -17.28
CA PRO A 140 3.76 -8.67 -16.76
C PRO A 140 4.71 -9.70 -16.14
N GLY A 141 4.36 -10.14 -14.92
CA GLY A 141 5.09 -11.16 -14.15
C GLY A 141 6.26 -10.61 -13.33
N GLU A 142 6.54 -9.30 -13.39
CA GLU A 142 7.58 -8.66 -12.59
C GLU A 142 7.05 -8.00 -11.30
N GLY A 143 5.73 -7.86 -11.19
CA GLY A 143 5.04 -7.31 -10.02
C GLY A 143 4.78 -8.34 -8.92
N ASP A 144 4.02 -7.93 -7.92
CA ASP A 144 3.64 -8.80 -6.81
C ASP A 144 2.60 -9.80 -7.30
N MET A 145 2.99 -11.06 -7.44
CA MET A 145 2.07 -12.14 -7.76
C MET A 145 1.53 -12.79 -6.48
N PRO A 146 0.24 -13.16 -6.45
CA PRO A 146 -0.28 -14.03 -5.41
C PRO A 146 0.53 -15.34 -5.44
N THR A 147 1.17 -15.68 -4.33
CA THR A 147 1.71 -17.05 -4.16
C THR A 147 0.52 -17.98 -4.02
N GLU A 148 0.36 -18.91 -4.98
CA GLU A 148 -0.59 -20.04 -4.89
C GLU A 148 -0.33 -20.92 -3.66
#